data_AF-A0A4U1DFI5-F1
#
_entry.id   AF-A0A4U1DFI5-F1
#
_cell.length_a   1.000
_cell.length_b   1.000
_cell.length_c   1.000
_cell.angle_alpha   90.00
_cell.angle_beta   90.00
_cell.angle_gamma   90.00
#
_symmetry.space_group_name_H-M   'P 1'
#
loop_
_entity.id
_entity.type
_entity.pdbx_description
1 polymer ?
#
loop_
_entity_poly.entity_id
_entity_poly.type
_entity_poly.pdbx_seq_one_letter_code
_entity_poly.pdbx_strand_id
1 'polypeptide(L)' 'MSIFIKSDLTQNMIDENLRDLGLDSLATIELLLEIEEYYDISFPDEYLSEKTFSTANQLWKVVIQLVNMENSLV' A
#
# COMPACT_ATOMS: atom_id res chain seq x y z
N MET A 1 -30.47 -8.39 8.42
CA MET A 1 -29.56 -7.51 7.66
C MET A 1 -28.19 -7.68 8.29
N SER A 2 -27.43 -8.66 7.82
CA SER A 2 -26.24 -9.17 8.50
C SER A 2 -25.03 -9.00 7.60
N ILE A 3 -24.08 -8.18 8.07
CA ILE A 3 -22.63 -8.36 8.01
C ILE A 3 -22.05 -9.08 6.78
N PHE A 4 -21.57 -8.32 5.79
CA PHE A 4 -20.74 -8.81 4.68
C PHE A 4 -19.26 -8.42 4.83
N ILE A 5 -18.77 -8.21 6.06
CA ILE A 5 -17.33 -8.02 6.33
C ILE A 5 -16.82 -9.24 7.11
N LYS A 6 -16.76 -10.40 6.45
CA LYS A 6 -16.04 -11.59 6.93
C LYS A 6 -16.09 -12.70 5.87
N SER A 7 -15.08 -12.77 4.99
CA SER A 7 -14.51 -14.06 4.52
C SER A 7 -13.49 -13.95 3.40
N ASP A 8 -13.45 -12.89 2.59
CA ASP A 8 -12.72 -12.91 1.30
C ASP A 8 -11.40 -12.14 1.27
N LEU A 9 -10.78 -11.87 2.42
CA LEU A 9 -9.40 -11.36 2.45
C LEU A 9 -8.35 -12.48 2.36
N THR A 10 -8.78 -13.72 2.14
CA THR A 10 -7.88 -14.87 2.00
C THR A 10 -7.66 -15.19 0.53
N GLN A 11 -6.44 -14.90 0.07
CA GLN A 11 -5.64 -15.72 -0.87
C GLN A 11 -5.26 -15.11 -2.24
N ASN A 12 -5.71 -13.92 -2.69
CA ASN A 12 -5.29 -13.43 -4.02
C ASN A 12 -5.19 -11.91 -4.27
N MET A 13 -5.11 -11.09 -3.21
CA MET A 13 -5.21 -9.61 -3.31
C MET A 13 -3.96 -8.89 -3.85
N ILE A 14 -2.97 -9.60 -4.38
CA ILE A 14 -1.75 -8.96 -4.88
C ILE A 14 -1.98 -8.38 -6.29
N ASP A 15 -2.82 -9.02 -7.11
CA ASP A 15 -3.12 -8.59 -8.49
C ASP A 15 -4.44 -7.82 -8.62
N GLU A 16 -5.27 -7.76 -7.57
CA GLU A 16 -6.52 -7.01 -7.61
C GLU A 16 -6.28 -5.51 -7.50
N ASN A 17 -7.07 -4.75 -8.26
CA ASN A 17 -7.00 -3.31 -8.26
C ASN A 17 -7.34 -2.80 -6.85
N LEU A 18 -6.49 -1.98 -6.24
CA LEU A 18 -6.74 -1.43 -4.90
C LEU A 18 -8.07 -0.66 -4.87
N ARG A 19 -8.46 -0.09 -6.00
CA ARG A 19 -9.72 0.63 -6.20
C ARG A 19 -10.95 -0.29 -6.17
N ASP A 20 -10.82 -1.51 -6.69
CA ASP A 20 -11.89 -2.53 -6.64
C ASP A 20 -12.05 -3.12 -5.23
N LEU A 21 -10.98 -3.07 -4.42
CA LEU A 21 -10.96 -3.52 -3.03
C LEU A 21 -11.46 -2.47 -2.03
N GLY A 22 -11.84 -1.28 -2.50
CA GLY A 22 -12.33 -0.20 -1.64
C GLY A 22 -11.24 0.51 -0.83
N LEU A 23 -9.97 0.43 -1.27
CA LEU A 23 -8.96 1.37 -0.78
C LEU A 23 -9.25 2.76 -1.37
N ASP A 24 -10.14 3.49 -0.70
CA ASP A 24 -10.37 4.89 -0.97
C ASP A 24 -9.10 5.71 -0.66
N SER A 25 -9.01 6.92 -1.21
CA SER A 25 -7.84 7.79 -1.07
C SER A 25 -7.43 8.02 0.40
N LEU A 26 -8.37 7.98 1.34
CA LEU A 26 -8.10 8.11 2.78
C LEU A 26 -7.41 6.88 3.38
N ALA A 27 -7.91 5.67 3.09
CA ALA A 27 -7.30 4.42 3.58
C ALA A 27 -5.88 4.23 3.02
N THR A 28 -5.64 4.72 1.80
CA THR A 28 -4.32 4.72 1.18
C THR A 28 -3.35 5.65 1.91
N ILE A 29 -3.80 6.85 2.29
CA ILE A 29 -2.98 7.81 3.05
C ILE A 29 -2.67 7.26 4.45
N GLU A 30 -3.65 6.64 5.11
CA GLU A 30 -3.46 6.04 6.44
C GLU A 30 -2.43 4.90 6.39
N LEU A 31 -2.53 4.02 5.39
CA LEU A 31 -1.55 2.95 5.16
C LEU A 31 -0.14 3.50 4.88
N LEU A 32 -0.03 4.57 4.09
CA LEU A 32 1.26 5.21 3.83
C LEU A 32 1.88 5.75 5.11
N LEU A 33 1.11 6.48 5.92
CA LEU A 33 1.60 7.03 7.19
C LEU A 33 2.06 5.93 8.15
N GLU A 34 1.31 4.84 8.26
CA GLU A 34 1.73 3.68 9.07
C GLU A 34 3.04 3.06 8.57
N ILE A 35 3.21 2.93 7.25
CA ILE A 35 4.43 2.37 6.66
C ILE A 35 5.62 3.30 6.86
N GLU A 36 5.44 4.60 6.64
CA GLU A 36 6.48 5.61 6.89
C GLU A 36 6.93 5.57 8.35
N GLU A 37 6.01 5.54 9.30
CA GLU A 37 6.33 5.46 10.74
C GLU A 37 6.97 4.11 11.13
N TYR A 38 6.49 2.99 10.57
CA TYR A 38 6.99 1.66 10.93
C TYR A 38 8.39 1.38 10.38
N TYR A 39 8.67 1.84 9.15
CA TYR A 39 9.94 1.60 8.48
C TYR A 39 10.90 2.79 8.55
N ASP A 40 10.51 3.90 9.18
CA ASP A 40 11.24 5.19 9.21
C ASP A 40 11.56 5.77 7.82
N ILE A 41 10.79 5.35 6.80
CA ILE A 41 10.94 5.82 5.43
C ILE A 41 10.07 7.05 5.17
N SER A 42 10.43 7.84 4.16
CA SER A 42 9.55 8.88 3.60
C SER A 42 9.18 8.54 2.17
N PHE A 43 7.89 8.61 1.86
CA PHE A 43 7.34 8.43 0.52
C PHE A 43 7.45 9.74 -0.27
N PRO A 44 8.28 9.81 -1.33
CA PRO A 44 8.36 11.00 -2.16
C PRO A 44 7.06 11.17 -2.96
N ASP A 45 6.61 12.42 -3.14
CA ASP A 45 5.44 12.77 -3.96
C ASP A 45 5.51 12.21 -5.39
N GLU A 46 6.72 12.01 -5.92
CA GLU A 46 6.99 11.42 -7.23
C GLU A 46 6.43 9.98 -7.35
N TYR A 47 6.36 9.26 -6.23
CA TYR A 47 5.79 7.92 -6.16
C TYR A 47 4.30 7.94 -5.80
N LEU A 48 3.73 9.07 -5.37
CA LEU A 48 2.30 9.23 -5.09
C LEU A 48 1.50 9.45 -6.38
N SER A 49 1.53 8.46 -7.27
CA SER A 49 0.83 8.51 -8.57
C SER A 49 -0.31 7.48 -8.64
N GLU A 50 -1.34 7.75 -9.45
CA GLU A 50 -2.41 6.77 -9.72
C GLU A 50 -1.87 5.40 -10.16
N LYS A 51 -0.70 5.36 -10.81
CA LYS A 51 -0.04 4.10 -11.23
C LYS A 51 0.47 3.28 -10.03
N THR A 52 1.03 3.94 -9.02
CA THR A 52 1.48 3.30 -7.78
C THR A 52 0.29 2.77 -6.98
N PHE A 53 -0.80 3.54 -6.95
CA PHE A 53 -2.05 3.17 -6.28
C PHE A 53 -2.99 2.32 -7.12
N SER A 54 -2.58 1.90 -8.32
CA SER A 54 -3.42 1.07 -9.19
C SER A 54 -3.61 -0.34 -8.63
N THR A 55 -2.58 -0.92 -7.98
CA THR A 55 -2.62 -2.29 -7.43
C THR A 55 -1.76 -2.39 -6.19
N ALA A 56 -2.11 -3.33 -5.28
CA ALA A 56 -1.38 -3.54 -4.03
C ALA A 56 0.09 -3.91 -4.30
N ASN A 57 0.34 -4.66 -5.38
CA ASN A 57 1.67 -5.02 -5.83
C ASN A 57 2.54 -3.81 -6.19
N GLN A 58 1.98 -2.79 -6.86
CA GLN A 58 2.76 -1.61 -7.23
C GLN A 58 3.14 -0.80 -6.00
N LEU A 59 2.20 -0.60 -5.07
CA LEU A 59 2.48 0.06 -3.79
C LEU A 59 3.59 -0.68 -3.04
N TRP A 60 3.46 -1.99 -2.84
CA TRP A 60 4.42 -2.80 -2.08
C TRP A 60 5.81 -2.84 -2.73
N LYS A 61 5.88 -2.82 -4.07
CA LYS A 61 7.16 -2.69 -4.79
C LYS A 61 7.88 -1.40 -4.43
N VAL A 62 7.18 -0.27 -4.39
CA VAL A 62 7.78 1.01 -4.01
C VAL A 62 8.22 0.99 -2.55
N VAL A 63 7.38 0.48 -1.63
CA VAL A 63 7.76 0.33 -0.21
C VAL A 63 9.07 -0.45 -0.08
N ILE A 64 9.15 -1.64 -0.70
CA ILE A 64 10.35 -2.48 -0.66
C ILE A 64 11.57 -1.75 -1.24
N GLN A 65 11.39 -0.98 -2.32
CA GLN A 65 12.49 -0.21 -2.89
C GLN A 65 12.99 0.87 -1.94
N LEU A 66 12.10 1.62 -1.30
CA LEU A 66 12.46 2.68 -0.34
C LEU A 66 13.14 2.09 0.91
N VAL A 67 12.56 1.04 1.51
CA VAL A 67 13.11 0.37 2.69
C VAL A 67 14.50 -0.22 2.42
N ASN A 68 14.71 -0.82 1.25
CA ASN A 68 16.04 -1.37 0.90
C ASN A 68 17.08 -0.28 0.63
N MET A 69 16.65 0.89 0.14
CA MET A 69 17.56 1.99 -0.17
C MET A 69 18.05 2.68 1.11
N GLU A 70 17.18 2.83 2.11
CA GLU A 70 17.56 3.35 3.43
C GLU A 70 18.42 2.34 4.22
N ASN A 71 18.03 1.06 4.25
CA ASN A 71 18.80 0.01 4.94
C ASN A 71 20.15 -0.31 4.27
N SER A 72 20.41 0.18 3.06
CA SER A 72 21.74 0.04 2.42
C SER A 72 22.75 1.07 2.94
N LEU A 73 22.33 2.05 3.76
CA LEU A 73 23.19 3.09 4.33
C LEU A 73 23.67 2.77 5.76
N VAL A 74 23.32 1.60 6.31
CA VAL A 74 23.73 1.12 7.65
C VAL A 74 24.70 -0.06 7.59
#